data_AF-A0A2V8Z5B5-F1
#
_entry.id   AF-A0A2V8Z5B5-F1
#
_cell.length_a   1.000
_cell.length_b   1.000
_cell.length_c   1.000
_cell.angle_alpha   90.00
_cell.angle_beta   90.00
_cell.angle_gamma   90.00
#
_symmetry.space_group_name_H-M   'P 1'
#
loop_
_entity.id
_entity.type
_entity.pdbx_description
1 polymer ?
#
loop_
_entity_poly.entity_id
_entity_poly.type
_entity_poly.pdbx_seq_one_letter_code
_entity_poly.pdbx_strand_id
1 'polypeptide(L)'
;MKNLYRVVFVTVASVMLVASLSAMPPAADNPQPTATAQTPGQLSVSGKITAIGKNSFTLAVAEGQTSSGQQFSQETPKAKSMIFHIDKNTTMEGKLKVNATADVTYREENGKNIAISVHVTE
;
A
#
# COMPACT_ATOMS: atom_id res chain seq x y z
N MET A 1 17.22 -60.93 13.12
CA MET A 1 17.66 -61.91 12.12
C MET A 1 17.65 -61.24 10.75
N LYS A 2 18.77 -61.30 10.00
CA LYS A 2 18.86 -61.42 8.52
C LYS A 2 18.16 -60.32 7.66
N ASN A 3 18.75 -59.54 6.74
CA ASN A 3 20.01 -59.57 6.00
C ASN A 3 20.22 -58.25 5.22
N LEU A 4 21.49 -57.83 5.16
CA LEU A 4 22.24 -57.36 3.98
C LEU A 4 21.50 -56.66 2.82
N TYR A 5 21.82 -55.38 2.62
CA TYR A 5 22.22 -54.90 1.28
C TYR A 5 23.56 -54.19 1.37
N ARG A 6 24.59 -54.96 1.00
CA ARG A 6 25.87 -54.44 0.54
C ARG A 6 25.64 -53.79 -0.82
N VAL A 7 25.88 -52.49 -0.94
CA VAL A 7 26.35 -51.92 -2.19
C VAL A 7 27.56 -51.07 -1.84
N VAL A 8 28.65 -51.44 -2.49
CA VAL A 8 30.03 -51.06 -2.24
C VAL A 8 30.46 -50.24 -3.44
N PHE A 9 31.09 -49.10 -3.14
CA PHE A 9 32.08 -48.38 -3.93
C PHE A 9 31.66 -47.44 -5.07
N VAL A 10 32.59 -46.50 -5.30
CA VAL A 10 32.79 -45.58 -6.44
C VAL A 10 32.15 -44.20 -6.20
N THR A 11 32.86 -43.07 -6.03
CA THR A 11 34.28 -42.70 -6.16
C THR A 11 34.50 -41.36 -5.45
N VAL A 12 35.64 -41.23 -4.78
CA VAL A 12 36.20 -39.95 -4.32
C VAL A 12 36.67 -39.16 -5.54
N ALA A 13 36.31 -37.87 -5.62
CA ALA A 13 37.15 -36.73 -6.05
C ALA A 13 36.31 -35.61 -6.67
N SER A 14 36.15 -34.50 -5.95
CA SER A 14 36.76 -33.22 -6.37
C SER A 14 36.24 -32.07 -5.52
N VAL A 15 37.17 -31.50 -4.78
CA VAL A 15 37.12 -30.16 -4.21
C VAL A 15 37.07 -29.17 -5.38
N MET A 16 36.08 -28.27 -5.40
CA MET A 16 36.26 -26.92 -5.90
C MET A 16 35.42 -25.94 -5.08
N LEU A 17 36.10 -25.34 -4.10
CA LEU A 17 35.73 -24.09 -3.46
C LEU A 17 35.82 -22.98 -4.52
N VAL A 18 34.68 -22.39 -4.89
CA VAL A 18 34.65 -21.09 -5.58
C VAL A 18 33.96 -20.10 -4.67
N ALA A 19 34.77 -19.36 -3.92
CA ALA A 19 34.33 -18.18 -3.20
C ALA A 19 34.16 -17.03 -4.22
N SER A 20 32.93 -16.80 -4.67
CA SER A 20 32.59 -15.56 -5.35
C SER A 20 32.25 -14.50 -4.29
N LEU A 21 33.27 -13.80 -3.78
CA LEU A 21 33.04 -12.52 -3.09
C LEU A 21 32.49 -11.53 -4.12
N SER A 22 31.16 -11.40 -4.20
CA SER A 22 30.53 -10.23 -4.78
C SER A 22 30.44 -9.17 -3.69
N ALA A 23 31.43 -8.29 -3.70
CA ALA A 23 31.44 -7.09 -2.90
C ALA A 23 30.58 -6.00 -3.56
N MET A 24 29.77 -5.33 -2.72
CA MET A 24 29.18 -3.98 -2.84
C MET A 24 27.86 -3.81 -3.60
N PRO A 25 26.99 -2.83 -3.22
CA PRO A 25 26.98 -1.96 -2.03
C PRO A 25 25.75 -2.20 -1.12
N PRO A 26 25.70 -1.66 0.13
CA PRO A 26 24.43 -1.38 0.77
C PRO A 26 23.76 -0.26 -0.02
N ALA A 27 22.92 -0.62 -0.98
CA ALA A 27 22.02 0.33 -1.59
C ALA A 27 21.14 0.89 -0.45
N ALA A 28 21.19 2.22 -0.36
CA ALA A 28 20.51 3.02 0.62
C ALA A 28 19.12 2.48 0.97
N ASP A 29 18.80 2.61 2.25
CA ASP A 29 17.46 2.72 2.79
C ASP A 29 16.67 3.73 1.95
N ASN A 30 16.13 3.24 0.84
CA ASN A 30 15.11 3.91 0.09
C ASN A 30 13.85 3.31 0.69
N PRO A 31 13.07 4.04 1.51
CA PRO A 31 11.71 3.64 1.81
C PRO A 31 10.97 3.70 0.47
N GLN A 32 11.09 2.64 -0.32
CA GLN A 32 10.21 2.38 -1.43
C GLN A 32 8.84 2.28 -0.78
N PRO A 33 7.91 3.21 -1.07
CA PRO A 33 6.55 3.04 -0.61
C PRO A 33 6.13 1.69 -1.16
N THR A 34 5.85 0.78 -0.24
CA THR A 34 5.37 -0.56 -0.56
C THR A 34 4.20 -0.32 -1.49
N ALA A 35 4.31 -0.75 -2.74
CA ALA A 35 3.16 -0.81 -3.62
C ALA A 35 2.21 -1.81 -2.94
N THR A 36 1.31 -1.29 -2.11
CA THR A 36 0.27 -2.05 -1.45
C THR A 36 -0.37 -2.86 -2.55
N ALA A 37 -0.37 -4.19 -2.41
CA ALA A 37 -1.10 -5.07 -3.30
C ALA A 37 -2.54 -4.55 -3.37
N GLN A 38 -2.86 -3.79 -4.41
CA GLN A 38 -4.19 -3.23 -4.61
C GLN A 38 -5.06 -4.45 -4.90
N THR A 39 -5.79 -4.90 -3.89
CA THR A 39 -6.85 -5.88 -4.09
C THR A 39 -7.76 -5.30 -5.17
N PRO A 40 -8.14 -6.05 -6.22
CA PRO A 40 -8.98 -5.53 -7.29
C PRO A 40 -10.23 -4.85 -6.69
N GLY A 41 -10.37 -3.53 -6.91
CA GLY A 41 -11.47 -2.72 -6.37
C GLY A 41 -11.14 -1.78 -5.20
N GLN A 42 -9.88 -1.72 -4.76
CA GLN A 42 -9.43 -0.70 -3.79
C GLN A 42 -8.80 0.49 -4.49
N LEU A 43 -9.24 1.69 -4.11
CA LEU A 43 -8.78 2.98 -4.64
C LEU A 43 -8.05 3.73 -3.54
N SER A 44 -7.08 4.56 -3.91
CA SER A 44 -6.34 5.38 -2.95
C SER A 44 -6.32 6.84 -3.41
N VAL A 45 -6.56 7.75 -2.47
CA VAL A 45 -6.40 9.19 -2.69
C VAL A 45 -5.78 9.84 -1.47
N SER A 46 -4.99 10.87 -1.72
CA SER A 46 -4.41 11.71 -0.69
C SER A 46 -4.98 13.11 -0.80
N GLY A 47 -5.13 13.80 0.32
CA GLY A 47 -5.66 15.15 0.32
C GLY A 47 -5.77 15.76 1.70
N LYS A 48 -6.27 16.99 1.75
CA LYS A 48 -6.44 17.74 2.99
C LYS A 48 -7.84 17.54 3.57
N ILE A 49 -7.95 17.22 4.85
CA ILE A 49 -9.25 17.10 5.51
C ILE A 49 -9.87 18.49 5.66
N THR A 50 -11.06 18.70 5.08
CA THR A 50 -11.77 19.99 5.12
C THR A 50 -12.95 19.99 6.10
N ALA A 51 -13.54 18.82 6.35
CA ALA A 51 -14.65 18.67 7.30
C ALA A 51 -14.65 17.28 7.93
N ILE A 52 -15.08 17.20 9.19
CA ILE A 52 -15.22 15.94 9.94
C ILE A 52 -16.65 15.85 10.45
N GLY A 53 -17.34 14.79 10.07
CA GLY A 53 -18.65 14.41 10.58
C GLY A 53 -18.52 13.23 11.55
N LYS A 54 -19.67 12.77 12.05
CA LYS A 54 -19.73 11.69 13.06
C LYS A 54 -19.17 10.35 12.55
N ASN A 55 -19.47 9.99 11.31
CA ASN A 55 -19.05 8.73 10.65
C ASN A 55 -18.57 8.99 9.22
N SER A 56 -18.07 10.20 8.95
CA SER A 56 -17.61 10.58 7.63
C SER A 56 -16.65 11.75 7.72
N PHE A 57 -15.83 11.93 6.71
CA PHE A 57 -14.96 13.11 6.58
C PHE A 57 -14.86 13.52 5.12
N THR A 58 -14.52 14.79 4.91
CA THR A 58 -14.36 15.36 3.56
C THR A 58 -12.89 15.65 3.32
N LEU A 59 -12.39 15.21 2.17
CA LEU A 59 -11.03 15.39 1.72
C LEU A 59 -11.01 16.27 0.48
N ALA A 60 -10.20 17.33 0.49
CA ALA A 60 -9.86 18.10 -0.70
C ALA A 60 -8.67 17.44 -1.38
N VAL A 61 -8.92 16.85 -2.54
CA VAL A 61 -7.93 16.17 -3.38
C VAL A 61 -7.46 17.15 -4.44
N ALA A 62 -6.14 17.30 -4.58
CA ALA A 62 -5.56 18.08 -5.68
C ALA A 62 -5.69 17.30 -6.99
N GLU A 63 -6.02 17.99 -8.08
CA GLU A 63 -6.13 17.37 -9.41
C GLU A 63 -4.79 16.68 -9.75
N GLY A 64 -4.83 15.36 -10.01
CA GLY A 64 -3.64 14.54 -10.32
C GLY A 64 -3.20 13.55 -9.24
N GLN A 65 -3.80 13.54 -8.05
CA GLN A 65 -3.45 12.60 -6.96
C GLN A 65 -4.32 11.35 -6.86
N THR A 66 -5.12 11.05 -7.89
CA THR A 66 -5.96 9.83 -7.91
C THR A 66 -5.27 8.76 -8.74
N SER A 67 -4.78 7.68 -8.11
CA SER A 67 -4.02 6.61 -8.79
C SER A 67 -4.85 5.74 -9.75
N SER A 68 -6.13 6.07 -9.95
CA SER A 68 -7.12 5.12 -10.46
C SER A 68 -7.79 5.56 -11.75
N GLY A 69 -7.10 6.23 -12.68
CA GLY A 69 -7.58 6.44 -14.07
C GLY A 69 -8.94 7.13 -14.26
N GLN A 70 -9.60 7.56 -13.18
CA GLN A 70 -10.81 8.34 -13.18
C GLN A 70 -10.39 9.77 -13.53
N GLN A 71 -10.21 10.03 -14.83
CA GLN A 71 -10.11 11.39 -15.33
C GLN A 71 -11.46 12.07 -15.05
N PHE A 72 -11.54 12.72 -13.89
CA PHE A 72 -12.70 13.50 -13.51
C PHE A 72 -12.73 14.72 -14.42
N SER A 73 -13.52 14.65 -15.49
CA SER A 73 -13.65 15.74 -16.46
C SER A 73 -14.19 17.02 -15.82
N GLN A 74 -13.41 18.07 -16.03
CA GLN A 74 -13.81 19.44 -16.39
C GLN A 74 -14.15 20.46 -15.27
N GLU A 75 -13.47 21.60 -15.41
CA GLU A 75 -13.83 22.98 -15.02
C GLU A 75 -13.31 23.52 -13.68
N THR A 76 -12.21 24.28 -13.78
CA THR A 76 -11.56 25.16 -12.76
C THR A 76 -10.54 24.45 -11.87
N PRO A 77 -9.36 25.04 -11.56
CA PRO A 77 -8.43 24.53 -10.54
C PRO A 77 -9.07 24.68 -9.15
N LYS A 78 -10.07 23.86 -8.87
CA LYS A 78 -10.84 23.85 -7.63
C LYS A 78 -10.62 22.48 -7.04
N ALA A 79 -9.85 22.43 -5.95
CA ALA A 79 -9.57 21.18 -5.23
C ALA A 79 -10.86 20.35 -5.09
N LYS A 80 -10.85 19.14 -5.66
CA LYS A 80 -12.05 18.30 -5.72
C LYS A 80 -12.30 17.74 -4.34
N SER A 81 -13.44 18.10 -3.76
CA SER A 81 -13.85 17.60 -2.44
C SER A 81 -14.51 16.23 -2.59
N MET A 82 -14.04 15.24 -1.83
CA MET A 82 -14.57 13.89 -1.77
C MET A 82 -15.01 13.56 -0.35
N ILE A 83 -16.16 12.92 -0.19
CA ILE A 83 -16.67 12.50 1.11
C ILE A 83 -16.39 11.00 1.27
N PHE A 84 -15.78 10.65 2.40
CA PHE A 84 -15.49 9.28 2.80
C PHE A 84 -16.34 8.92 4.01
N HIS A 85 -16.98 7.76 3.96
CA HIS A 85 -17.73 7.19 5.06
C HIS A 85 -16.84 6.21 5.82
N ILE A 86 -16.95 6.23 7.15
CA ILE A 86 -16.21 5.37 8.06
C ILE A 86 -17.17 4.27 8.51
N ASP A 87 -16.79 3.02 8.27
CA ASP A 87 -17.52 1.86 8.76
C ASP A 87 -16.76 1.17 9.91
N LYS A 88 -17.28 0.04 10.37
CA LYS A 88 -16.65 -0.76 11.44
C LYS A 88 -15.35 -1.46 11.03
N ASN A 89 -15.07 -1.54 9.73
CA ASN A 89 -13.90 -2.20 9.16
C ASN A 89 -12.83 -1.18 8.73
N THR A 90 -13.10 0.13 8.85
CA THR A 90 -12.12 1.18 8.57
C THR A 90 -11.02 1.17 9.62
N THR A 91 -9.78 1.02 9.17
CA THR A 91 -8.59 1.22 10.00
C THR A 91 -8.22 2.69 10.04
N MET A 92 -8.12 3.26 11.23
CA MET A 92 -7.75 4.67 11.45
C MET A 92 -6.36 4.76 12.08
N GLU A 93 -5.43 5.36 11.37
CA GLU A 93 -4.09 5.68 11.85
C GLU A 93 -3.95 7.19 12.02
N GLY A 94 -3.80 7.62 13.26
CA GLY A 94 -3.84 9.03 13.63
C GLY A 94 -5.26 9.55 13.93
N LYS A 95 -5.35 10.84 14.27
CA LYS A 95 -6.62 11.49 14.58
C LYS A 95 -7.05 12.37 13.42
N LEU A 96 -8.30 12.20 12.97
CA LEU A 96 -8.89 13.11 11.99
C LEU A 96 -8.87 14.54 12.55
N LYS A 97 -8.26 15.44 11.79
CA LYS A 97 -8.17 16.86 12.13
C LYS A 97 -8.38 17.70 10.88
N VAL A 98 -9.21 18.74 10.98
CA VAL A 98 -9.40 19.68 9.88
C VAL A 98 -8.07 20.37 9.59
N ASN A 99 -7.74 20.50 8.31
CA ASN A 99 -6.48 20.94 7.75
C ASN A 99 -5.28 19.97 7.81
N ALA A 100 -5.43 18.78 8.39
CA ALA A 100 -4.40 17.74 8.28
C ALA A 100 -4.43 17.09 6.89
N THR A 101 -3.30 16.52 6.47
CA THR A 101 -3.22 15.69 5.27
C THR A 101 -3.61 14.26 5.64
N ALA A 102 -4.31 13.57 4.76
CA ALA A 102 -4.61 12.16 4.95
C ALA A 102 -4.49 11.39 3.65
N ASP A 103 -3.96 10.17 3.77
CA ASP A 103 -3.96 9.15 2.75
C ASP A 103 -5.10 8.18 3.04
N VAL A 104 -6.00 8.02 2.07
CA VAL A 104 -7.23 7.23 2.23
C VAL A 104 -7.24 6.14 1.19
N THR A 105 -7.25 4.89 1.64
CA THR A 105 -7.65 3.76 0.81
C THR A 105 -9.14 3.54 1.03
N TYR A 106 -9.91 3.41 -0.04
CA TYR A 106 -11.36 3.26 0.00
C TYR A 106 -11.85 2.27 -1.06
N ARG A 107 -13.11 1.88 -0.91
CA ARG A 107 -13.90 1.19 -1.93
C ARG A 107 -15.12 2.02 -2.26
N GLU A 108 -15.57 1.96 -3.50
CA GLU A 108 -16.88 2.48 -3.87
C GLU A 108 -17.94 1.41 -3.65
N GLU A 109 -18.94 1.72 -2.83
CA GLU A 109 -20.04 0.82 -2.50
C GLU A 109 -21.35 1.59 -2.60
N ASN A 110 -22.24 1.19 -3.52
CA ASN A 110 -23.51 1.89 -3.78
C ASN A 110 -23.35 3.40 -4.09
N GLY A 111 -22.28 3.78 -4.79
CA GLY A 111 -21.97 5.19 -5.11
C GLY A 111 -21.44 6.01 -3.92
N LYS A 112 -21.06 5.36 -2.81
CA LYS A 112 -20.41 5.99 -1.65
C LYS A 112 -18.97 5.52 -1.54
N ASN A 113 -18.07 6.45 -1.21
CA ASN A 113 -16.69 6.10 -0.88
C ASN A 113 -16.62 5.61 0.57
N ILE A 114 -16.41 4.31 0.77
CA ILE A 114 -16.25 3.71 2.09
C ILE A 114 -14.77 3.55 2.38
N ALA A 115 -14.28 4.23 3.42
CA ALA A 115 -12.88 4.16 3.82
C ALA A 115 -12.53 2.75 4.32
N ILE A 116 -11.38 2.26 3.87
CA ILE A 116 -10.77 1.00 4.27
C ILE A 116 -9.62 1.30 5.23
N SER A 117 -8.73 2.20 4.84
CA SER A 117 -7.66 2.71 5.71
C SER A 117 -7.54 4.21 5.57
N VAL A 118 -7.31 4.89 6.69
CA VAL A 118 -7.05 6.33 6.72
C VAL A 118 -5.80 6.56 7.54
N HIS A 119 -4.80 7.15 6.91
CA HIS A 119 -3.54 7.51 7.55
C HIS A 119 -3.42 9.03 7.57
N VAL A 120 -3.44 9.63 8.75
CA VAL A 120 -3.39 11.10 8.92
C VAL A 120 -1.97 11.55 9.19
N THR A 121 -1.49 12.49 8.37
CA THR A 121 -0.20 13.19 8.52
C THR A 121 -0.45 14.66 8.86
N GLU A 122 0.08 15.12 10.01
CA GLU A 122 -0.04 16.50 10.50
C GLU A 122 1.12 17.40 10.06
#